data_AF-A0A485A2I1-F1
#
_entry.id   AF-A0A485A2I1-F1
#
_cell.length_a   1.000
_cell.length_b   1.000
_cell.length_c   1.000
_cell.angle_alpha   90.00
_cell.angle_beta   90.00
_cell.angle_gamma   90.00
#
_symmetry.space_group_name_H-M   'P 1'
#
loop_
_entity.id
_entity.type
_entity.pdbx_description
1 polymer ?
#
loop_
_entity_poly.entity_id
_entity_poly.type
_entity_poly.pdbx_seq_one_letter_code
_entity_poly.pdbx_strand_id
1 'polypeptide(L)'
;MPIFWRQNRGAIGGYTEVNLIGGEQQIADLQKQALLYTVAEMSADAWTARVVGVVKQAMHAEVDGLESVLAKMCGALRWRLYP
;
A
#
# COMPACT_ATOMS: atom_id res chain seq x y z
N MET A 1 6.26 -10.01 -4.20
CA MET A 1 5.32 -9.19 -5.00
C MET A 1 4.32 -8.57 -4.04
N PRO A 2 4.17 -7.24 -4.00
CA PRO A 2 3.21 -6.59 -3.11
C PRO A 2 1.77 -6.85 -3.56
N ILE A 3 0.88 -7.10 -2.60
CA ILE A 3 -0.57 -7.16 -2.84
C ILE A 3 -1.16 -5.84 -2.31
N PHE A 4 -1.79 -5.08 -3.20
CA PHE A 4 -2.40 -3.80 -2.87
C PHE A 4 -3.87 -3.98 -2.50
N TRP A 5 -4.25 -3.54 -1.31
CA TRP A 5 -5.65 -3.53 -0.86
C TRP A 5 -6.19 -2.10 -0.88
N ARG A 6 -7.26 -1.83 -1.65
CA ARG A 6 -7.90 -0.50 -1.70
C ARG A 6 -8.72 -0.24 -0.43
N GLN A 7 -8.45 0.84 0.29
CA GLN A 7 -9.35 1.35 1.33
C GLN A 7 -10.35 2.33 0.70
N ASN A 8 -11.65 1.99 0.72
CA ASN A 8 -12.69 2.90 0.23
C ASN A 8 -13.15 3.85 1.36
N ARG A 9 -12.41 4.93 1.59
CA ARG A 9 -12.83 6.06 2.44
C ARG A 9 -13.01 7.31 1.57
N GLY A 10 -14.22 7.59 1.10
CA GLY A 10 -14.56 8.84 0.39
C GLY A 10 -13.75 9.14 -0.89
N ALA A 11 -13.95 10.33 -1.46
CA ALA A 11 -13.85 10.63 -2.90
C ALA A 11 -12.51 10.33 -3.61
N ILE A 12 -11.39 10.13 -2.92
CA ILE A 12 -10.18 9.51 -3.50
C ILE A 12 -9.49 8.59 -2.47
N GLY A 13 -10.10 7.44 -2.20
CA GLY A 13 -9.56 6.42 -1.30
C GLY A 13 -8.16 5.91 -1.73
N GLY A 14 -7.27 5.70 -0.76
CA GLY A 14 -5.91 5.21 -0.99
C GLY A 14 -5.73 3.71 -0.69
N TYR A 15 -4.52 3.21 -0.93
CA TYR A 15 -4.18 1.79 -0.80
C TYR A 15 -3.47 1.48 0.52
N THR A 16 -3.70 0.27 1.03
CA THR A 16 -2.82 -0.39 1.99
C THR A 16 -1.92 -1.34 1.20
N GLU A 17 -0.62 -1.10 1.25
CA GLU A 17 0.36 -2.03 0.70
C GLU A 17 0.65 -3.11 1.74
N VAL A 18 0.55 -4.36 1.34
CA VAL A 18 0.83 -5.51 2.20
C VAL A 18 1.82 -6.44 1.52
N ASN A 19 2.94 -6.69 2.18
CA ASN A 19 3.87 -7.76 1.82
C ASN A 19 3.64 -8.96 2.74
N LEU A 20 3.36 -10.12 2.14
CA LEU A 20 3.09 -11.36 2.87
C LEU A 20 4.34 -12.22 3.07
N ILE A 21 5.29 -12.15 2.14
CA ILE A 21 6.54 -12.91 2.16
C ILE A 21 7.62 -12.02 1.52
N GLY A 22 8.68 -11.72 2.28
CA GLY A 22 9.76 -10.83 1.88
C GLY A 22 9.31 -9.38 1.61
N GLY A 23 10.29 -8.50 1.42
CA GLY A 23 10.02 -7.08 1.15
C GLY A 23 9.80 -6.24 2.40
N GLU A 24 10.37 -6.69 3.52
CA GLU A 24 10.48 -5.98 4.79
C GLU A 24 11.14 -4.62 4.59
N GLN A 25 12.25 -4.60 3.84
CA GLN A 25 12.97 -3.38 3.52
C GLN A 25 12.13 -2.41 2.68
N GLN A 26 11.36 -2.93 1.71
CA GLN A 26 10.45 -2.11 0.90
C GLN A 26 9.37 -1.44 1.77
N ILE A 27 8.75 -2.19 2.69
CA ILE A 27 7.75 -1.63 3.62
C ILE A 27 8.40 -0.61 4.56
N ALA A 28 9.57 -0.90 5.11
CA ALA A 28 10.31 0.01 5.99
C ALA A 28 10.70 1.31 5.27
N ASP A 29 11.17 1.22 4.03
CA ASP A 29 11.55 2.38 3.22
C ASP A 29 10.34 3.23 2.86
N LEU A 30 9.21 2.60 2.54
CA LEU A 30 7.97 3.30 2.26
C LEU A 30 7.44 4.05 3.49
N GLN A 31 7.52 3.42 4.67
CA GLN A 31 7.17 4.05 5.96
C GLN A 31 8.08 5.26 6.27
N LYS A 32 9.39 5.16 6.00
CA LYS A 32 10.34 6.27 6.18
C LYS A 32 10.14 7.42 5.19
N GLN A 33 9.52 7.16 4.04
CA GLN A 33 9.30 8.15 2.97
C GLN A 33 7.89 8.75 2.98
N ALA A 34 7.20 8.76 4.12
CA ALA A 34 5.82 9.24 4.23
C ALA A 34 4.84 8.56 3.24
N LEU A 35 5.09 7.28 2.92
CA LEU A 35 4.34 6.47 1.98
C LEU A 35 4.36 7.00 0.53
N LEU A 36 5.40 7.76 0.19
CA LEU A 36 5.65 8.24 -1.16
C LEU A 36 6.70 7.37 -1.84
N TYR A 37 6.52 7.15 -3.14
CA TYR A 37 7.51 6.49 -3.99
C TYR A 37 7.54 7.15 -5.36
N THR A 38 8.65 7.01 -6.07
CA THR A 38 8.81 7.55 -7.42
C THR A 38 8.58 6.46 -8.45
N VAL A 39 7.75 6.76 -9.45
CA VAL A 39 7.64 5.95 -10.67
C VAL A 39 8.39 6.67 -11.76
N ALA A 40 9.46 6.06 -12.26
CA ALA A 40 10.20 6.52 -13.42
C ALA A 40 9.89 5.60 -14.61
N GLU A 41 9.24 6.16 -15.63
CA GLU A 41 8.92 5.47 -16.89
C GLU A 41 9.99 5.87 -17.92
N MET A 42 10.74 4.89 -18.43
CA MET A 42 11.85 5.10 -19.34
C MET A 42 11.58 4.44 -20.69
N SER A 43 11.92 5.16 -21.77
CA SER A 43 11.90 4.69 -23.15
C SER A 43 13.26 4.97 -23.80
N ALA A 44 13.45 4.58 -25.06
CA ALA A 44 14.69 4.83 -25.79
C ALA A 44 14.99 6.33 -25.95
N ASP A 45 13.95 7.16 -26.12
CA ASP A 45 14.11 8.58 -26.50
C ASP A 45 13.83 9.57 -25.36
N ALA A 46 13.17 9.12 -24.29
CA ALA A 46 12.77 9.97 -23.17
C ALA A 46 12.51 9.19 -21.88
N TRP A 47 12.52 9.89 -20.76
CA TRP A 47 12.02 9.39 -19.48
C TRP A 47 11.15 10.43 -18.79
N THR A 48 10.19 9.95 -18.02
CA THR A 48 9.36 10.78 -17.13
C THR A 48 9.38 10.18 -15.74
N ALA A 49 9.27 11.03 -14.72
CA ALA A 49 9.14 10.59 -13.35
C ALA A 49 8.06 11.35 -12.62
N ARG A 50 7.35 10.66 -11.73
CA ARG A 50 6.34 11.25 -10.85
C ARG A 50 6.43 10.64 -9.45
N VAL A 51 6.17 11.47 -8.45
CA VAL A 51 5.97 11.03 -7.07
C VAL A 51 4.53 10.55 -6.93
N VAL A 52 4.35 9.34 -6.40
CA VAL A 52 3.06 8.71 -6.18
C VAL A 52 2.79 8.61 -4.68
N GLY A 53 1.61 9.06 -4.26
CA GLY A 53 1.18 9.09 -2.85
C GLY A 53 -0.18 8.44 -2.60
N VAL A 54 -0.54 7.44 -3.42
CA VAL A 54 -1.81 6.73 -3.27
C VAL A 54 -1.81 5.73 -2.11
N VAL A 55 -0.62 5.29 -1.64
CA VAL A 55 -0.48 4.44 -0.45
C VAL A 55 -0.74 5.28 0.81
N LYS A 56 -1.59 4.76 1.69
CA LYS A 56 -1.98 5.40 2.97
C LYS A 56 -1.62 4.55 4.18
N GLN A 57 -1.16 3.33 3.96
CA GLN A 57 -0.62 2.44 4.97
C GLN A 57 0.25 1.36 4.30
N ALA A 58 1.31 0.91 4.96
CA ALA A 58 2.17 -0.17 4.49
C ALA A 58 2.40 -1.16 5.64
N MET A 59 2.20 -2.45 5.39
CA MET A 59 2.30 -3.53 6.39
C MET A 59 3.11 -4.72 5.84
N HIS A 60 3.85 -5.40 6.71
CA HIS A 60 4.50 -6.67 6.44
C HIS A 60 3.95 -7.74 7.38
N ALA A 61 3.49 -8.87 6.84
CA ALA A 61 2.77 -9.88 7.64
C ALA A 61 3.59 -10.44 8.82
N GLU A 62 4.89 -10.65 8.64
CA GLU A 62 5.76 -11.15 9.72
C GLU A 62 6.15 -10.08 10.75
N VAL A 63 6.09 -8.80 10.39
CA VAL A 63 6.46 -7.68 11.29
C VAL A 63 5.25 -7.16 12.03
N ASP A 64 4.16 -6.91 11.31
CA ASP A 64 2.90 -6.35 11.83
C ASP A 64 1.92 -7.43 12.33
N GLY A 65 2.19 -8.70 11.98
CA GLY A 65 1.35 -9.85 12.33
C GLY A 65 0.22 -10.11 11.33
N LEU A 66 0.01 -11.39 11.02
CA LEU A 66 -1.02 -11.83 10.08
C LEU A 66 -2.44 -11.44 10.54
N GLU A 67 -2.72 -11.48 11.84
CA GLU A 67 -4.00 -11.04 12.42
C GLU A 67 -4.28 -9.56 12.13
N SER A 68 -3.28 -8.69 12.25
CA SER A 68 -3.39 -7.26 11.93
C SER A 68 -3.72 -7.04 10.45
N VAL A 69 -3.07 -7.82 9.57
CA VAL A 69 -3.33 -7.80 8.12
C VAL A 69 -4.76 -8.25 7.82
N LEU A 70 -5.20 -9.37 8.39
CA LEU A 70 -6.56 -9.89 8.20
C LEU A 70 -7.62 -8.93 8.75
N ALA A 71 -7.41 -8.37 9.94
CA ALA A 71 -8.29 -7.36 10.52
C ALA A 71 -8.44 -6.15 9.59
N LYS A 72 -7.36 -5.76 8.91
CA LYS A 72 -7.40 -4.65 7.95
C LYS A 72 -8.21 -4.97 6.71
N MET A 73 -8.07 -6.19 6.19
CA MET A 73 -8.85 -6.68 5.05
C MET A 73 -10.34 -6.85 5.40
N CYS A 74 -10.65 -7.38 6.58
CA CYS A 74 -12.02 -7.59 7.06
C CYS A 74 -12.70 -6.29 7.52
N GLY A 75 -11.96 -5.32 8.06
CA GLY A 75 -12.48 -3.98 8.35
C GLY A 75 -12.98 -3.26 7.09
N ALA A 76 -12.38 -3.56 5.94
CA ALA A 76 -12.86 -3.09 4.63
C ALA A 76 -14.14 -3.80 4.14
N LEU A 77 -14.67 -4.82 4.84
CA LEU A 77 -16.00 -5.39 4.58
C LEU A 77 -17.08 -4.79 5.49
N ARG A 78 -16.71 -4.21 6.63
CA ARG A 78 -17.66 -3.67 7.61
C ARG A 78 -18.52 -2.54 7.05
N TRP A 79 -17.96 -1.67 6.19
CA TRP A 79 -18.73 -0.58 5.54
C TRP A 79 -19.75 -1.09 4.50
N ARG A 80 -19.62 -2.34 4.03
CA ARG A 80 -20.52 -2.92 3.02
C ARG A 80 -21.70 -3.66 3.63
N LEU A 81 -21.60 -4.07 4.89
CA LEU A 81 -22.63 -4.84 5.59
C LEU A 81 -23.45 -4.01 6.59
N TYR A 82 -22.93 -2.87 7.04
CA TYR A 82 -23.66 -1.92 7.90
C TYR A 82 -23.31 -0.47 7.52
N PRO A 83 -24.22 0.27 6.84
CA PRO A 83 -24.06 1.70 6.61
C PRO A 83 -24.14 2.52 7.90
#